data_AF-A0A7S4RXL3-F1
#
_entry.id   AF-A0A7S4RXL3-F1
#
_cell.length_a   1.000
_cell.length_b   1.000
_cell.length_c   1.000
_cell.angle_alpha   90.00
_cell.angle_beta   90.00
_cell.angle_gamma   90.00
#
_symmetry.space_group_name_H-M   'P 1'
#
loop_
_entity.id
_entity.type
_entity.pdbx_description
1 polymer ?
#
loop_
_entity_poly.entity_id
_entity_poly.type
_entity_poly.pdbx_seq_one_letter_code
_entity_poly.pdbx_strand_id
1 'polypeptide(L)'
;MDDAPGSYKGASAEGYETTFDRLREMSALSIIDMHLYNHYRGEYASLDSYVGFDAEGSLFGYQGGGQEIDRVAHLKATVENGAAELQPCIYPIGVYGYDCLCWSWYDTGKKKWESIHIDGDPLYVTAPYVFAGSGFLGQTNTLPLVDPKTNNHIGQILVDVSPSLIFNALTSNTVLFDDSFAFVINEDGGTVTGPGSETVTNDAKPPIDELIFLGRDCTDKNVYIDAFRTILSNMEEGRSQTEEFTRQREDCSTQNMYISYSSVNVKNFYPLNSSDFSRGVKEYESMIYSIALVLPASSTFQQSIDSLERDLIITMAVLVALIVVGMASIAYFLVHINGMVITPISCLLEEIEKINRCEDHDASSGFVLKVGSREIKNVYKTFELLVKVVRHANGAYFSGHLQVAYKAFVDVLSAFKHLKNKKAIGVASNNLGNVMCAMYRTMLTTGDDMICGMKKKEIISKGTAYFLHAITLGEEA
;
A
#
# COMPACT_ATOMS: atom_id res chain seq x y z
N MET A 1 48.96 -8.98 41.46
CA MET A 1 49.10 -9.20 40.01
C MET A 1 49.79 -7.99 39.38
N ASP A 2 50.66 -7.28 40.13
CA ASP A 2 51.17 -5.96 39.74
C ASP A 2 52.51 -6.03 38.99
N ASP A 3 53.07 -7.24 38.82
CA ASP A 3 54.35 -7.49 38.17
C ASP A 3 54.21 -8.10 36.76
N ALA A 4 52.99 -8.16 36.20
CA ALA A 4 52.81 -8.61 34.83
C ALA A 4 53.20 -7.47 33.87
N PRO A 5 53.99 -7.72 32.80
CA PRO A 5 54.25 -6.71 31.79
C PRO A 5 52.92 -6.13 31.26
N GLY A 6 52.70 -4.81 31.40
CA GLY A 6 51.44 -4.14 31.05
C GLY A 6 50.42 -3.97 32.17
N SER A 7 50.64 -4.51 33.39
CA SER A 7 49.71 -4.33 34.52
C SER A 7 49.77 -2.94 35.18
N TYR A 8 50.82 -2.16 34.92
CA TYR A 8 50.89 -0.78 35.38
C TYR A 8 49.92 0.08 34.57
N LYS A 9 48.78 0.43 35.19
CA LYS A 9 47.91 1.50 34.70
C LYS A 9 48.71 2.81 34.68
N GLY A 10 49.31 3.13 33.53
CA GLY A 10 49.71 4.50 33.24
C GLY A 10 48.47 5.41 33.31
N ALA A 11 48.66 6.68 33.65
CA ALA A 11 47.59 7.68 33.61
C ALA A 11 46.98 7.85 32.20
N SER A 12 47.63 7.28 31.19
CA SER A 12 47.23 7.18 29.79
C SER A 12 46.96 5.72 29.35
N ALA A 13 46.37 4.87 30.19
CA ALA A 13 45.85 3.56 29.75
C ALA A 13 44.65 3.77 28.81
N GLU A 14 44.90 4.39 27.67
CA GLU A 14 43.96 4.82 26.66
C GLU A 14 43.87 3.73 25.60
N GLY A 15 42.91 2.81 25.78
CA GLY A 15 42.47 1.95 24.69
C GLY A 15 43.51 0.95 24.18
N TYR A 16 43.27 0.48 22.96
CA TYR A 16 43.75 -0.76 22.32
C TYR A 16 45.27 -0.81 22.01
N GLU A 17 46.13 -0.10 22.74
CA GLU A 17 47.57 0.01 22.45
C GLU A 17 48.35 -1.24 22.86
N THR A 18 48.11 -1.76 24.06
CA THR A 18 48.82 -2.94 24.59
C THR A 18 47.96 -4.20 24.55
N THR A 19 48.60 -5.38 24.56
CA THR A 19 47.89 -6.67 24.65
C THR A 19 47.06 -6.75 25.94
N PHE A 20 47.55 -6.16 27.04
CA PHE A 20 46.81 -6.12 28.30
C PHE A 20 45.58 -5.21 28.22
N ASP A 21 45.67 -4.06 27.54
CA ASP A 21 44.51 -3.20 27.31
C ASP A 21 43.49 -3.89 26.40
N ARG A 22 43.91 -4.51 25.30
CA ARG A 22 43.03 -5.30 24.43
C ARG A 22 42.35 -6.45 25.18
N LEU A 23 43.10 -7.21 25.99
CA LEU A 23 42.54 -8.28 26.83
C LEU A 23 41.56 -7.73 27.88
N ARG A 24 41.85 -6.57 28.46
CA ARG A 24 40.96 -5.88 29.41
C ARG A 24 39.66 -5.47 28.72
N GLU A 25 39.74 -4.82 27.56
CA GLU A 25 38.55 -4.45 26.78
C GLU A 25 37.77 -5.71 26.36
N MET A 26 38.45 -6.77 25.90
CA MET A 26 37.84 -8.07 25.59
C MET A 26 37.17 -8.72 26.81
N SER A 27 37.77 -8.62 27.99
CA SER A 27 37.17 -9.15 29.23
C SER A 27 35.90 -8.38 29.63
N ALA A 28 35.76 -7.14 29.17
CA ALA A 28 34.56 -6.34 29.29
C ALA A 28 33.57 -6.58 28.13
N LEU A 29 34.06 -6.98 26.96
CA LEU A 29 33.27 -7.52 25.85
C LEU A 29 32.74 -8.89 26.26
N SER A 30 31.62 -8.88 26.97
CA SER A 30 30.77 -10.06 26.99
C SER A 30 30.29 -10.27 25.56
N ILE A 31 30.90 -11.19 24.80
CA ILE A 31 30.30 -11.71 23.57
C ILE A 31 29.08 -12.50 24.03
N ILE A 32 27.96 -11.78 24.20
CA ILE A 32 26.69 -12.40 24.52
C ILE A 32 26.00 -12.60 23.18
N ASP A 33 25.99 -13.83 22.69
CA ASP A 33 25.02 -14.24 21.67
C ASP A 33 23.64 -14.21 22.34
N MET A 34 22.97 -13.06 22.25
CA MET A 34 21.60 -12.91 22.71
C MET A 34 20.69 -13.29 21.55
N HIS A 35 20.26 -14.55 21.51
CA HIS A 35 19.17 -14.95 20.64
C HIS A 35 17.91 -14.13 21.01
N LEU A 36 17.52 -13.19 20.15
CA LEU A 36 16.32 -12.38 20.36
C LEU A 36 15.07 -13.28 20.45
N TYR A 37 14.16 -12.92 21.35
CA TYR A 37 12.93 -13.66 21.66
C TYR A 37 12.14 -13.92 20.36
N ASN A 38 11.95 -15.21 20.00
CA ASN A 38 11.39 -15.78 18.74
C ASN A 38 12.40 -16.40 17.76
N HIS A 39 13.71 -16.40 18.04
CA HIS A 39 14.63 -17.24 17.27
C HIS A 39 14.35 -18.73 17.57
N TYR A 40 14.12 -19.52 16.51
CA TYR A 40 13.85 -20.95 16.57
C TYR A 40 14.98 -21.67 17.34
N ARG A 41 14.65 -22.38 18.43
CA ARG A 41 15.60 -23.16 19.26
C ARG A 41 16.07 -24.46 18.57
N GLY A 42 16.18 -24.46 17.25
CA GLY A 42 16.73 -25.59 16.50
C GLY A 42 18.23 -25.76 16.72
N GLU A 43 18.81 -26.80 16.12
CA GLU A 43 20.27 -27.01 16.09
C GLU A 43 20.99 -25.70 15.68
N TYR A 44 21.94 -25.30 16.52
CA TYR A 44 22.54 -23.97 16.58
C TYR A 44 23.06 -23.45 15.23
N ALA A 45 22.74 -22.19 14.90
CA ALA A 45 23.15 -21.55 13.65
C ALA A 45 24.47 -20.76 13.74
N SER A 46 24.76 -20.19 14.92
CA SER A 46 26.07 -19.63 15.20
C SER A 46 26.98 -20.75 15.67
N LEU A 47 28.13 -20.87 15.00
CA LEU A 47 29.14 -21.85 15.34
C LEU A 47 30.07 -21.26 16.39
N ASP A 48 30.74 -20.17 16.04
CA ASP A 48 31.70 -19.50 16.89
C ASP A 48 31.63 -17.97 16.74
N SER A 49 32.18 -17.25 17.71
CA SER A 49 32.31 -15.79 17.67
C SER A 49 33.69 -15.36 18.13
N TYR A 50 34.37 -14.54 17.32
CA TYR A 50 35.74 -14.11 17.59
C TYR A 50 35.96 -12.62 17.33
N VAL A 51 37.04 -12.11 17.90
CA VAL A 51 37.60 -10.78 17.66
C VAL A 51 39.06 -10.95 17.28
N GLY A 52 39.41 -10.54 16.07
CA GLY A 52 40.78 -10.45 15.59
C GLY A 52 41.32 -9.03 15.73
N PHE A 53 42.55 -8.85 16.22
CA PHE A 53 43.18 -7.53 16.37
C PHE A 53 44.30 -7.28 15.36
N ASP A 54 44.31 -6.08 14.79
CA ASP A 54 45.26 -5.68 13.74
C ASP A 54 46.71 -5.63 14.22
N ALA A 55 46.91 -5.16 15.47
CA ALA A 55 48.22 -4.85 16.00
C ALA A 55 49.17 -6.06 16.09
N GLU A 56 48.63 -7.25 16.32
CA GLU A 56 49.43 -8.44 16.63
C GLU A 56 48.86 -9.74 16.00
N GLY A 57 47.80 -9.63 15.19
CA GLY A 57 47.14 -10.77 14.56
C GLY A 57 46.49 -11.73 15.56
N SER A 58 46.29 -11.31 16.82
CA SER A 58 45.67 -12.14 17.86
C SER A 58 44.19 -12.33 17.61
N LEU A 59 43.70 -13.56 17.83
CA LEU A 59 42.29 -13.91 17.83
C LEU A 59 41.83 -14.28 19.25
N PHE A 60 40.75 -13.68 19.71
CA PHE A 60 40.10 -14.00 20.99
C PHE A 60 38.62 -14.27 20.78
N GLY A 61 38.03 -15.25 21.44
CA GLY A 61 36.60 -15.48 21.28
C GLY A 61 36.04 -16.65 22.05
N TYR A 62 34.80 -16.99 21.70
CA TYR A 62 34.03 -18.06 22.28
C TYR A 62 33.67 -19.08 21.19
N GLN A 63 34.09 -20.33 21.41
CA GLN A 63 33.86 -21.46 20.52
C GLN A 63 32.90 -22.51 21.13
N GLY A 64 32.15 -22.11 22.16
CA GLY A 64 31.31 -23.05 22.90
C GLY A 64 32.11 -24.20 23.53
N GLY A 65 31.67 -25.43 23.27
CA GLY A 65 32.38 -26.66 23.65
C GLY A 65 33.38 -27.17 22.61
N GLY A 66 33.59 -26.43 21.51
CA GLY A 66 34.58 -26.76 20.49
C GLY A 66 36.03 -26.60 21.00
N GLN A 67 36.97 -27.26 20.33
CA GLN A 67 38.42 -27.17 20.60
C GLN A 67 39.20 -26.71 19.36
N GLU A 68 38.55 -25.97 18.46
CA GLU A 68 39.12 -25.58 17.16
C GLU A 68 40.22 -24.53 17.30
N ILE A 69 40.10 -23.58 18.24
CA ILE A 69 41.14 -22.59 18.53
C ILE A 69 42.47 -23.27 18.91
N ASP A 70 42.42 -24.33 19.71
CA ASP A 70 43.62 -25.03 20.16
C ASP A 70 44.38 -25.67 18.97
N ARG A 71 43.65 -26.09 17.93
CA ARG A 71 44.26 -26.65 16.71
C ARG A 71 44.95 -25.57 15.89
N VAL A 72 44.33 -24.40 15.76
CA VAL A 72 44.89 -23.31 14.96
C VAL A 72 46.06 -22.60 15.66
N ALA A 73 46.17 -22.70 16.99
CA ALA A 73 47.36 -22.25 17.72
C ALA A 73 48.65 -22.96 17.28
N HIS A 74 48.54 -24.13 16.65
CA HIS A 74 49.65 -24.88 16.08
C HIS A 74 49.90 -24.61 14.59
N LEU A 75 49.15 -23.70 13.96
CA LEU A 75 49.37 -23.31 12.58
C LEU A 75 50.76 -22.67 12.46
N LYS A 76 51.59 -23.17 11.54
CA LYS A 76 52.94 -22.69 11.32
C LYS A 76 52.95 -21.84 10.06
N ALA A 77 53.51 -20.64 10.12
CA ALA A 77 53.73 -19.81 8.93
C ALA A 77 54.68 -20.56 7.97
N THR A 78 54.24 -20.80 6.74
CA THR A 78 55.05 -21.42 5.69
C THR A 78 55.00 -20.58 4.42
N VAL A 79 55.82 -20.93 3.42
CA VAL A 79 55.74 -20.24 2.11
C VAL A 79 54.42 -20.59 1.43
N GLU A 80 53.95 -21.82 1.61
CA GLU A 80 52.77 -22.37 0.95
C GLU A 80 51.46 -21.74 1.45
N ASN A 81 51.38 -21.35 2.74
CA ASN A 81 50.19 -20.69 3.28
C ASN A 81 50.21 -19.16 3.15
N GLY A 82 51.27 -18.57 2.58
CA GLY A 82 51.36 -17.14 2.30
C GLY A 82 51.41 -16.22 3.52
N ALA A 83 51.37 -16.74 4.75
CA ALA A 83 51.28 -15.92 5.96
C ALA A 83 52.47 -14.96 6.12
N ALA A 84 53.68 -15.47 5.80
CA ALA A 84 54.90 -14.68 5.83
C ALA A 84 55.01 -13.64 4.71
N GLU A 85 54.23 -13.77 3.62
CA GLU A 85 54.16 -12.78 2.55
C GLU A 85 53.19 -11.64 2.90
N LEU A 86 52.05 -11.98 3.51
CA LEU A 86 51.04 -11.01 3.94
C LEU A 86 51.53 -10.13 5.10
N GLN A 87 52.16 -10.73 6.12
CA GLN A 87 52.65 -10.02 7.32
C GLN A 87 54.03 -10.52 7.75
N PRO A 88 55.10 -10.24 6.98
CA PRO A 88 56.46 -10.76 7.24
C PRO A 88 57.02 -10.36 8.61
N CYS A 89 56.58 -9.21 9.15
CA CYS A 89 57.02 -8.70 10.44
C CYS A 89 56.40 -9.43 11.64
N ILE A 90 55.19 -9.99 11.48
CA ILE A 90 54.44 -10.65 12.55
C ILE A 90 54.62 -12.17 12.48
N TYR A 91 54.63 -12.74 11.27
CA TYR A 91 54.70 -14.18 11.03
C TYR A 91 55.84 -14.56 10.07
N PRO A 92 57.12 -14.42 10.48
CA PRO A 92 58.21 -14.96 9.68
C PRO A 92 58.09 -16.48 9.56
N ILE A 93 58.58 -17.03 8.44
CA ILE A 93 58.52 -18.46 8.14
C ILE A 93 58.98 -19.28 9.35
N GLY A 94 58.10 -20.16 9.82
CA GLY A 94 58.35 -21.08 10.91
C GLY A 94 57.80 -20.68 12.28
N VAL A 95 57.24 -19.47 12.41
CA VAL A 95 56.51 -19.06 13.62
C VAL A 95 55.17 -19.78 13.70
N TYR A 96 54.79 -20.16 14.92
CA TYR A 96 53.50 -20.80 15.21
C TYR A 96 52.49 -19.74 15.68
N GLY A 97 51.24 -19.90 15.29
CA GLY A 97 50.12 -19.06 15.69
C GLY A 97 49.08 -18.96 14.58
N TYR A 98 47.83 -18.76 14.97
CA TYR A 98 46.77 -18.38 14.05
C TYR A 98 46.84 -16.88 13.79
N ASP A 99 47.11 -16.48 12.54
CA ASP A 99 47.01 -15.09 12.13
C ASP A 99 45.65 -14.81 11.51
N CYS A 100 44.80 -14.06 12.20
CA CYS A 100 43.52 -13.65 11.64
C CYS A 100 43.68 -12.74 10.40
N LEU A 101 44.78 -11.99 10.29
CA LEU A 101 45.02 -11.02 9.22
C LEU A 101 45.18 -11.68 7.84
N CYS A 102 45.58 -12.94 7.83
CA CYS A 102 45.79 -13.70 6.60
C CYS A 102 44.51 -14.27 6.00
N TRP A 103 43.36 -14.10 6.65
CA TRP A 103 42.09 -14.66 6.19
C TRP A 103 41.28 -13.64 5.40
N SER A 104 40.57 -14.14 4.39
CA SER A 104 39.74 -13.33 3.50
C SER A 104 38.65 -12.55 4.25
N TRP A 105 38.05 -13.14 5.29
CA TRP A 105 37.08 -12.42 6.12
C TRP A 105 37.70 -11.15 6.73
N TYR A 106 38.93 -11.24 7.24
CA TYR A 106 39.57 -10.10 7.89
C TYR A 106 39.99 -9.05 6.87
N ASP A 107 40.76 -9.46 5.86
CA ASP A 107 41.33 -8.56 4.85
C ASP A 107 40.24 -7.89 4.01
N THR A 108 39.30 -8.66 3.46
CA THR A 108 38.19 -8.10 2.66
C THR A 108 37.24 -7.28 3.51
N GLY A 109 36.93 -7.72 4.74
CA GLY A 109 36.13 -6.94 5.68
C GLY A 109 36.77 -5.59 6.04
N LYS A 110 38.10 -5.56 6.23
CA LYS A 110 38.86 -4.33 6.46
C LYS A 110 38.83 -3.42 5.25
N LYS A 111 39.16 -3.94 4.06
CA LYS A 111 39.11 -3.18 2.80
C LYS A 111 37.72 -2.61 2.51
N LYS A 112 36.65 -3.38 2.80
CA LYS A 112 35.27 -2.91 2.68
C LYS A 112 35.06 -1.68 3.56
N TRP A 113 35.37 -1.77 4.86
CA TRP A 113 35.27 -0.63 5.77
C TRP A 113 36.10 0.59 5.32
N GLU A 114 37.34 0.37 4.87
CA GLU A 114 38.22 1.45 4.37
C GLU A 114 37.64 2.13 3.12
N SER A 115 36.97 1.37 2.24
CA SER A 115 36.40 1.91 1.00
C SER A 115 35.14 2.76 1.22
N ILE A 116 34.27 2.36 2.15
CA ILE A 116 32.97 2.99 2.36
C ILE A 116 33.01 4.17 3.34
N HIS A 117 34.08 4.31 4.13
CA HIS A 117 34.21 5.30 5.21
C HIS A 117 32.97 5.29 6.15
N ILE A 118 32.74 6.35 6.93
CA ILE A 118 31.70 6.44 7.97
C ILE A 118 30.25 6.31 7.41
N ASP A 119 30.06 6.35 6.09
CA ASP A 119 28.74 6.52 5.46
C ASP A 119 28.16 5.30 4.73
N GLY A 120 28.90 4.19 4.62
CA GLY A 120 28.34 2.92 4.12
C GLY A 120 28.17 1.87 5.21
N ASP A 121 27.58 0.73 4.83
CA ASP A 121 27.45 -0.43 5.70
C ASP A 121 28.74 -1.27 5.73
N PRO A 122 29.40 -1.39 6.89
CA PRO A 122 30.64 -2.15 6.99
C PRO A 122 30.44 -3.65 7.26
N LEU A 123 29.21 -4.17 7.29
CA LEU A 123 28.97 -5.61 7.36
C LEU A 123 29.49 -6.28 6.11
N TYR A 124 30.37 -7.26 6.28
CA TYR A 124 30.84 -8.11 5.19
C TYR A 124 30.46 -9.56 5.44
N VAL A 125 29.94 -10.25 4.43
CA VAL A 125 29.57 -11.68 4.49
C VAL A 125 30.39 -12.45 3.47
N THR A 126 31.30 -13.29 3.94
CA THR A 126 32.15 -14.10 3.07
C THR A 126 31.36 -15.12 2.25
N ALA A 127 31.92 -15.47 1.09
CA ALA A 127 31.54 -16.71 0.41
C ALA A 127 31.90 -17.92 1.29
N PRO A 128 31.21 -19.06 1.17
CA PRO A 128 31.52 -20.23 1.97
C PRO A 128 32.94 -20.74 1.76
N TYR A 129 33.64 -21.00 2.86
CA TYR A 129 34.99 -21.54 2.87
C TYR A 129 35.17 -22.56 3.99
N VAL A 130 36.21 -23.37 3.89
CA VAL A 130 36.51 -24.39 4.89
C VAL A 130 37.19 -23.71 6.08
N PHE A 131 36.54 -23.76 7.25
CA PHE A 131 37.06 -23.21 8.49
C PHE A 131 38.35 -23.90 8.92
N ALA A 132 39.29 -23.07 9.40
CA ALA A 132 40.57 -23.52 9.90
C ALA A 132 40.40 -24.52 11.04
N GLY A 133 41.10 -25.65 10.99
CA GLY A 133 41.13 -26.64 12.07
C GLY A 133 39.96 -27.63 12.12
N SER A 134 38.76 -27.20 11.72
CA SER A 134 37.54 -28.03 11.80
C SER A 134 37.25 -28.80 10.53
N GLY A 135 37.67 -28.28 9.36
CA GLY A 135 37.26 -28.81 8.07
C GLY A 135 35.79 -28.56 7.74
N PHE A 136 35.11 -27.74 8.56
CA PHE A 136 33.71 -27.41 8.37
C PHE A 136 33.53 -26.34 7.29
N LEU A 137 32.62 -26.54 6.36
CA LEU A 137 32.30 -25.54 5.33
C LEU A 137 31.28 -24.55 5.89
N GLY A 138 31.72 -23.33 6.15
CA GLY A 138 30.91 -22.29 6.77
C GLY A 138 31.05 -20.95 6.08
N GLN A 139 30.37 -19.94 6.61
CA GLN A 139 30.52 -18.54 6.22
C GLN A 139 30.81 -17.70 7.45
N THR A 140 31.51 -16.61 7.24
CA THR A 140 31.84 -15.65 8.27
C THR A 140 31.21 -14.31 7.94
N ASN A 141 30.42 -13.81 8.89
CA ASN A 141 29.94 -12.43 8.92
C ASN A 141 30.95 -11.62 9.74
N THR A 142 31.43 -10.50 9.23
CA THR A 142 32.45 -9.70 9.92
C THR A 142 32.13 -8.22 9.93
N LEU A 143 32.56 -7.57 11.01
CA LEU A 143 32.38 -6.15 11.27
C LEU A 143 33.68 -5.53 11.77
N PRO A 144 34.04 -4.33 11.31
CA PRO A 144 35.23 -3.65 11.80
C PRO A 144 35.04 -3.25 13.26
N LEU A 145 36.04 -3.57 14.07
CA LEU A 145 36.22 -2.98 15.37
C LEU A 145 36.94 -1.64 15.18
N VAL A 146 36.30 -0.54 15.61
CA VAL A 146 36.80 0.83 15.44
C VAL A 146 36.98 1.47 16.81
N ASP A 147 38.12 2.10 17.04
CA ASP A 147 38.35 2.88 18.26
C ASP A 147 37.47 4.14 18.23
N PRO A 148 36.53 4.33 19.20
CA PRO A 148 35.64 5.48 19.22
C PRO A 148 36.35 6.84 19.35
N LYS A 149 37.58 6.87 19.87
CA LYS A 149 38.31 8.12 20.06
C LYS A 149 39.02 8.57 18.80
N THR A 150 39.74 7.65 18.17
CA THR A 150 40.59 7.94 17.00
C THR A 150 39.87 7.70 15.68
N ASN A 151 38.75 6.97 15.70
CA ASN A 151 38.04 6.46 14.52
C ASN A 151 38.94 5.59 13.62
N ASN A 152 39.98 4.99 14.20
CA ASN A 152 40.87 4.07 13.50
C ASN A 152 40.34 2.64 13.61
N HIS A 153 40.54 1.87 12.54
CA HIS A 153 40.37 0.42 12.58
C HIS A 153 41.40 -0.20 13.51
N ILE A 154 40.94 -1.12 14.35
CA ILE A 154 41.76 -1.81 15.36
C ILE A 154 41.62 -3.32 15.29
N GLY A 155 40.64 -3.83 14.54
CA GLY A 155 40.35 -5.25 14.46
C GLY A 155 39.07 -5.56 13.68
N GLN A 156 38.69 -6.84 13.69
CA GLN A 156 37.47 -7.34 13.08
C GLN A 156 36.76 -8.24 14.09
N ILE A 157 35.45 -8.09 14.21
CA ILE A 157 34.56 -8.98 14.97
C ILE A 157 33.91 -9.91 13.96
N LEU A 158 33.88 -11.20 14.23
CA LEU A 158 33.31 -12.18 13.32
C LEU A 158 32.31 -13.10 14.03
N VAL A 159 31.33 -13.56 13.25
CA VAL A 159 30.39 -14.62 13.61
C VAL A 159 30.35 -15.64 12.49
N ASP A 160 30.64 -16.89 12.85
CA ASP A 160 30.63 -18.01 11.93
C ASP A 160 29.24 -18.66 11.86
N VAL A 161 28.78 -18.92 10.64
CA VAL A 161 27.43 -19.42 10.32
C VAL A 161 27.50 -20.60 9.38
N SER A 162 26.65 -21.61 9.61
CA SER A 162 26.49 -22.73 8.68
C SER A 162 25.54 -22.38 7.52
N PRO A 163 26.00 -22.45 6.25
CA PRO A 163 25.13 -22.26 5.10
C PRO A 163 24.10 -23.39 4.93
N SER A 164 24.33 -24.56 5.55
CA SER A 164 23.43 -25.71 5.49
C SER A 164 22.06 -25.39 6.08
N LEU A 165 21.97 -24.51 7.08
CA LEU A 165 20.68 -24.09 7.64
C LEU A 165 19.88 -23.22 6.67
N ILE A 166 20.55 -22.34 5.93
CA ILE A 166 19.92 -21.53 4.87
C ILE A 166 19.38 -22.47 3.78
N PHE A 167 20.20 -23.44 3.36
CA PHE A 167 19.78 -24.43 2.37
C PHE A 167 18.61 -25.29 2.84
N ASN A 168 18.67 -25.80 4.07
CA ASN A 168 17.61 -26.62 4.65
C ASN A 168 16.32 -25.82 4.79
N ALA A 169 16.40 -24.55 5.21
CA ALA A 169 15.23 -23.67 5.27
C ALA A 169 14.64 -23.41 3.89
N LEU A 170 15.48 -23.19 2.87
CA LEU A 170 15.04 -22.93 1.51
C LEU A 170 14.37 -24.15 0.90
N THR A 171 14.97 -25.33 1.03
CA THR A 171 14.46 -26.59 0.48
C THR A 171 13.27 -27.17 1.24
N SER A 172 13.23 -27.01 2.57
CA SER A 172 12.13 -27.55 3.40
C SER A 172 10.85 -26.72 3.27
N ASN A 173 10.97 -25.42 2.99
CA ASN A 173 9.82 -24.52 2.87
C ASN A 173 9.42 -24.22 1.42
N THR A 174 10.22 -24.63 0.43
CA THR A 174 9.95 -24.40 -0.98
C THR A 174 9.72 -25.73 -1.68
N VAL A 175 8.52 -25.92 -2.25
CA VAL A 175 8.25 -27.09 -3.09
C VAL A 175 8.95 -26.90 -4.43
N LEU A 176 10.06 -27.61 -4.61
CA LEU A 176 10.79 -27.67 -5.87
C LEU A 176 10.24 -28.81 -6.75
N PHE A 177 9.94 -28.51 -8.01
CA PHE A 177 9.58 -29.48 -9.05
C PHE A 177 10.82 -30.19 -9.62
N ASP A 178 10.60 -31.24 -10.41
CA ASP A 178 11.66 -31.90 -11.18
C ASP A 178 12.46 -30.87 -12.00
N ASP A 179 13.79 -30.97 -11.95
CA ASP A 179 14.76 -30.06 -12.59
C ASP A 179 14.76 -28.59 -12.11
N SER A 180 13.93 -28.24 -11.13
CA SER A 180 13.98 -26.94 -10.46
C SER A 180 14.99 -26.95 -9.32
N PHE A 181 15.52 -25.77 -9.01
CA PHE A 181 16.49 -25.62 -7.93
C PHE A 181 16.41 -24.23 -7.35
N ALA A 182 16.91 -24.10 -6.12
CA ALA A 182 17.09 -22.82 -5.47
C ALA A 182 18.58 -22.62 -5.20
N PHE A 183 19.03 -21.38 -5.26
CA PHE A 183 20.40 -21.03 -4.90
C PHE A 183 20.44 -19.66 -4.22
N VAL A 184 21.53 -19.42 -3.50
CA VAL A 184 21.79 -18.18 -2.78
C VAL A 184 23.20 -17.73 -3.11
N ILE A 185 23.35 -16.45 -3.44
CA ILE A 185 24.66 -15.80 -3.59
C ILE A 185 24.81 -14.70 -2.53
N ASN A 186 26.05 -14.38 -2.15
CA ASN A 186 26.34 -13.19 -1.35
C ASN A 186 26.50 -11.95 -2.25
N GLU A 187 26.80 -10.80 -1.66
CA GLU A 187 27.01 -9.54 -2.37
C GLU A 187 28.16 -9.56 -3.40
N ASP A 188 29.16 -10.43 -3.20
CA ASP A 188 30.31 -10.59 -4.10
C ASP A 188 30.05 -11.60 -5.24
N GLY A 189 28.82 -12.12 -5.36
CA GLY A 189 28.46 -13.15 -6.34
C GLY A 189 28.92 -14.57 -5.97
N GLY A 190 29.51 -14.75 -4.79
CA GLY A 190 29.95 -16.03 -4.26
C GLY A 190 28.78 -16.96 -3.93
N THR A 191 28.83 -18.20 -4.41
CA THR A 191 27.77 -19.19 -4.18
C THR A 191 27.71 -19.59 -2.71
N VAL A 192 26.63 -19.22 -2.03
CA VAL A 192 26.35 -19.64 -0.65
C VAL A 192 25.81 -21.07 -0.61
N THR A 193 24.76 -21.30 -1.39
CA THR A 193 24.19 -22.62 -1.60
C THR A 193 23.60 -22.72 -3.00
N GLY A 194 23.55 -23.92 -3.56
CA GLY A 194 23.04 -24.15 -4.91
C GLY A 194 23.17 -25.61 -5.36
N PRO A 195 22.80 -25.92 -6.61
CA PRO A 195 22.91 -27.25 -7.18
C PRO A 195 24.33 -27.80 -7.05
N GLY A 196 24.46 -29.06 -6.60
CA GLY A 196 25.76 -29.72 -6.46
C GLY A 196 26.63 -29.21 -5.32
N SER A 197 26.20 -28.20 -4.56
CA SER A 197 27.01 -27.61 -3.49
C SER A 197 27.30 -28.56 -2.31
N GLU A 198 26.53 -29.65 -2.18
CA GLU A 198 26.78 -30.72 -1.20
C GLU A 198 28.03 -31.55 -1.52
N THR A 199 28.47 -31.55 -2.77
CA THR A 199 29.58 -32.42 -3.24
C THR A 199 30.94 -31.72 -3.23
N VAL A 200 30.95 -30.39 -3.05
CA VAL A 200 32.19 -29.60 -3.04
C VAL A 200 32.79 -29.65 -1.65
N THR A 201 33.81 -30.49 -1.50
CA THR A 201 34.61 -30.65 -0.27
C THR A 201 35.88 -29.80 -0.26
N ASN A 202 36.13 -29.05 -1.34
CA ASN A 202 37.34 -28.23 -1.51
C ASN A 202 37.17 -26.84 -0.89
N ASP A 203 38.32 -26.17 -0.68
CA ASP A 203 38.46 -24.91 0.06
C ASP A 203 37.64 -23.72 -0.48
N ALA A 204 37.13 -23.79 -1.72
CA ALA A 204 36.27 -22.77 -2.30
C ALA A 204 35.12 -23.39 -3.11
N LYS A 205 33.89 -22.91 -2.88
CA LYS A 205 32.77 -23.23 -3.76
C LYS A 205 32.96 -22.55 -5.12
N PRO A 206 32.76 -23.27 -6.24
CA PRO A 206 32.82 -22.65 -7.55
C PRO A 206 31.70 -21.60 -7.73
N PRO A 207 31.91 -20.62 -8.62
CA PRO A 207 30.87 -19.69 -9.05
C PRO A 207 29.59 -20.41 -9.49
N ILE A 208 28.44 -19.78 -9.26
CA ILE A 208 27.14 -20.41 -9.50
C ILE A 208 26.88 -20.67 -10.99
N ASP A 209 27.46 -19.88 -11.88
CA ASP A 209 27.44 -20.10 -13.33
C ASP A 209 28.19 -21.38 -13.73
N GLU A 210 29.23 -21.80 -13.01
CA GLU A 210 29.87 -23.09 -13.25
C GLU A 210 29.00 -24.27 -12.78
N LEU A 211 28.28 -24.10 -11.67
CA LEU A 211 27.41 -25.13 -11.09
C LEU A 211 26.13 -25.37 -11.89
N ILE A 212 25.60 -24.32 -12.53
CA ILE A 212 24.39 -24.43 -13.35
C ILE A 212 24.71 -24.99 -14.74
N PHE A 213 25.91 -24.74 -15.26
CA PHE A 213 26.33 -25.11 -16.61
C PHE A 213 27.39 -26.23 -16.59
N LEU A 214 26.98 -27.43 -16.19
CA LEU A 214 27.87 -28.58 -15.94
C LEU A 214 28.52 -29.23 -17.18
N GLY A 215 28.04 -28.93 -18.41
CA GLY A 215 28.62 -29.47 -19.64
C GLY A 215 29.98 -28.84 -19.96
N ARG A 216 31.09 -29.60 -20.00
CA ARG A 216 32.44 -29.02 -20.22
C ARG A 216 32.79 -28.73 -21.68
N ASP A 217 32.09 -29.31 -22.66
CA ASP A 217 32.55 -29.30 -24.07
C ASP A 217 31.48 -28.93 -25.11
N CYS A 218 30.40 -28.25 -24.73
CA CYS A 218 29.38 -27.86 -25.69
C CYS A 218 29.74 -26.51 -26.38
N THR A 219 29.58 -26.44 -27.71
CA THR A 219 30.07 -25.34 -28.57
C THR A 219 29.56 -23.94 -28.23
N ASP A 220 28.42 -23.82 -27.54
CA ASP A 220 27.72 -22.54 -27.32
C ASP A 220 27.61 -22.14 -25.83
N LYS A 221 28.29 -22.86 -24.93
CA LYS A 221 28.19 -22.66 -23.48
C LYS A 221 28.41 -21.21 -23.03
N ASN A 222 29.40 -20.53 -23.62
CA ASN A 222 29.78 -19.18 -23.20
C ASN A 222 28.66 -18.16 -23.44
N VAL A 223 27.88 -18.31 -24.51
CA VAL A 223 26.77 -17.40 -24.83
C VAL A 223 25.70 -17.44 -23.73
N TYR A 224 25.40 -18.64 -23.23
CA TYR A 224 24.41 -18.80 -22.18
C TYR A 224 24.93 -18.37 -20.80
N ILE A 225 26.23 -18.58 -20.54
CA ILE A 225 26.88 -18.09 -19.32
C ILE A 225 26.86 -16.56 -19.28
N ASP A 226 27.21 -15.88 -20.38
CA ASP A 226 27.25 -14.42 -20.42
C ASP A 226 25.85 -13.81 -20.21
N ALA A 227 24.81 -14.44 -20.77
CA ALA A 227 23.42 -14.07 -20.49
C ALA A 227 23.08 -14.26 -18.99
N PHE A 228 23.47 -15.39 -18.39
CA PHE A 228 23.23 -15.66 -16.98
C PHE A 228 24.03 -14.72 -16.05
N ARG A 229 25.24 -14.31 -16.43
CA ARG A 229 26.04 -13.33 -15.68
C ARG A 229 25.39 -11.95 -15.59
N THR A 230 24.56 -11.59 -16.58
CA THR A 230 23.76 -10.36 -16.51
C THR A 230 22.74 -10.46 -15.37
N ILE A 231 22.13 -11.64 -15.19
CA ILE A 231 21.22 -11.91 -14.07
C ILE A 231 21.98 -11.91 -12.74
N LEU A 232 23.16 -12.53 -12.67
CA LEU A 232 23.99 -12.50 -11.45
C LEU A 232 24.40 -11.08 -11.07
N SER A 233 24.81 -10.26 -12.04
CA SER A 233 25.12 -8.85 -11.79
C SER A 233 23.90 -8.09 -11.26
N ASN A 234 22.69 -8.34 -11.81
CA ASN A 234 21.47 -7.76 -11.26
C ASN A 234 21.18 -8.25 -9.82
N MET A 235 21.49 -9.51 -9.51
CA MET A 235 21.33 -10.08 -8.18
C MET A 235 22.34 -9.49 -7.18
N GLU A 236 23.60 -9.28 -7.57
CA GLU A 236 24.66 -8.63 -6.78
C GLU A 236 24.31 -7.16 -6.48
N GLU A 237 23.67 -6.47 -7.43
CA GLU A 237 23.12 -5.12 -7.22
C GLU A 237 21.85 -5.09 -6.35
N GLY A 238 21.38 -6.25 -5.86
CA GLY A 238 20.23 -6.36 -4.97
C GLY A 238 18.88 -6.14 -5.62
N ARG A 239 18.77 -6.31 -6.94
CA ARG A 239 17.49 -6.18 -7.66
C ARG A 239 16.59 -7.38 -7.38
N SER A 240 15.28 -7.19 -7.56
CA SER A 240 14.29 -8.26 -7.49
C SER A 240 13.53 -8.33 -8.82
N GLN A 241 13.73 -9.40 -9.58
CA GLN A 241 13.16 -9.54 -10.92
C GLN A 241 12.81 -11.01 -11.21
N THR A 242 12.07 -11.21 -12.30
CA THR A 242 11.85 -12.53 -12.90
C THR A 242 12.28 -12.45 -14.34
N GLU A 243 13.18 -13.35 -14.74
CA GLU A 243 13.79 -13.38 -16.06
C GLU A 243 13.77 -14.80 -16.64
N GLU A 244 13.92 -14.90 -17.96
CA GLU A 244 14.12 -16.16 -18.66
C GLU A 244 15.60 -16.31 -19.02
N PHE A 245 16.16 -17.49 -18.84
CA PHE A 245 17.46 -17.82 -19.38
C PHE A 245 17.48 -19.26 -19.93
N THR A 246 18.37 -19.51 -20.87
CA THR A 246 18.58 -20.86 -21.41
C THR A 246 19.80 -21.47 -20.73
N ARG A 247 19.66 -22.66 -20.14
CA ARG A 247 20.79 -23.47 -19.66
C ARG A 247 21.10 -24.61 -20.61
N GLN A 248 22.36 -25.01 -20.65
CA GLN A 248 22.79 -26.19 -21.38
C GLN A 248 23.03 -27.36 -20.40
N ARG A 249 22.39 -28.49 -20.67
CA ARG A 249 22.49 -29.73 -19.88
C ARG A 249 23.76 -30.50 -20.22
N GLU A 250 24.06 -31.53 -19.43
CA GLU A 250 25.21 -32.42 -19.64
C GLU A 250 25.19 -33.14 -21.01
N ASP A 251 24.00 -33.40 -21.55
CA ASP A 251 23.81 -33.99 -22.89
C ASP A 251 23.88 -32.95 -24.03
N CYS A 252 24.35 -31.74 -23.73
CA CYS A 252 24.35 -30.56 -24.59
C CYS A 252 22.97 -30.08 -25.09
N SER A 253 21.86 -30.65 -24.60
CA SER A 253 20.53 -30.13 -24.89
C SER A 253 20.31 -28.79 -24.17
N THR A 254 19.50 -27.93 -24.78
CA THR A 254 19.13 -26.64 -24.19
C THR A 254 17.81 -26.75 -23.45
N GLN A 255 17.71 -26.05 -22.32
CA GLN A 255 16.50 -25.96 -21.53
C GLN A 255 16.25 -24.50 -21.16
N ASN A 256 15.07 -24.00 -21.50
CA ASN A 256 14.63 -22.69 -21.04
C ASN A 256 14.18 -22.80 -19.58
N MET A 257 14.66 -21.86 -18.78
CA MET A 257 14.44 -21.76 -17.35
C MET A 257 13.89 -20.38 -17.04
N TYR A 258 12.95 -20.31 -16.10
CA TYR A 258 12.57 -19.09 -15.42
C TYR A 258 13.39 -18.98 -14.15
N ILE A 259 13.90 -17.78 -13.87
CA ILE A 259 14.51 -17.44 -12.60
C ILE A 259 13.74 -16.29 -11.98
N SER A 260 13.36 -16.45 -10.72
CA SER A 260 12.82 -15.37 -9.90
C SER A 260 13.76 -15.17 -8.73
N TYR A 261 14.24 -13.95 -8.52
CA TYR A 261 15.22 -13.64 -7.50
C TYR A 261 14.89 -12.36 -6.74
N SER A 262 15.37 -12.28 -5.51
CA SER A 262 15.19 -11.13 -4.65
C SER A 262 16.33 -11.01 -3.63
N SER A 263 16.64 -9.77 -3.24
CA SER A 263 17.63 -9.47 -2.21
C SER A 263 17.08 -9.71 -0.80
N VAL A 264 17.95 -10.22 0.07
CA VAL A 264 17.72 -10.35 1.50
C VAL A 264 18.47 -9.23 2.18
N ASN A 265 17.72 -8.22 2.60
CA ASN A 265 18.27 -7.09 3.34
C ASN A 265 18.08 -7.29 4.83
N VAL A 266 19.11 -6.95 5.61
CA VAL A 266 19.05 -6.90 7.07
C VAL A 266 19.29 -5.48 7.55
N LYS A 267 18.69 -5.17 8.69
CA LYS A 267 18.92 -3.89 9.38
C LYS A 267 20.09 -4.06 10.34
N ASN A 268 21.17 -3.35 10.05
CA ASN A 268 22.35 -3.27 10.90
C ASN A 268 22.29 -1.99 11.72
N PHE A 269 22.62 -2.08 13.01
CA PHE A 269 22.56 -0.96 13.93
C PHE A 269 23.96 -0.70 14.48
N TYR A 270 24.58 0.40 14.06
CA TYR A 270 25.90 0.80 14.54
C TYR A 270 25.78 1.89 15.60
N PRO A 271 26.43 1.76 16.76
CA PRO A 271 26.39 2.82 17.76
C PRO A 271 27.00 4.11 17.20
N LEU A 272 26.31 5.24 17.35
CA LEU A 272 26.87 6.56 17.00
C LEU A 272 28.10 6.89 17.84
N ASN A 273 28.18 6.30 19.04
CA ASN A 273 29.34 6.32 19.90
C ASN A 273 29.43 4.98 20.63
N SER A 274 30.45 4.17 20.35
CA SER A 274 30.62 2.86 21.00
C SER A 274 30.95 2.95 22.49
N SER A 275 31.34 4.13 23.00
CA SER A 275 31.50 4.39 24.44
C SER A 275 30.21 4.82 25.14
N ASP A 276 29.13 5.12 24.39
CA ASP A 276 27.88 5.63 24.93
C ASP A 276 26.69 5.22 24.05
N PHE A 277 26.16 4.01 24.29
CA PHE A 277 24.98 3.49 23.59
C PHE A 277 23.71 4.34 23.77
N SER A 278 23.67 5.24 24.76
CA SER A 278 22.52 6.13 24.97
C SER A 278 22.40 7.21 23.88
N ARG A 279 23.48 7.46 23.13
CA ARG A 279 23.50 8.40 22.00
C ARG A 279 22.76 7.89 20.78
N GLY A 280 22.32 6.64 20.80
CA GLY A 280 21.58 6.01 19.73
C GLY A 280 22.46 5.26 18.74
N VAL A 281 21.81 4.75 17.70
CA VAL A 281 22.41 3.93 16.65
C VAL A 281 22.10 4.52 15.30
N LYS A 282 23.02 4.41 14.35
CA LYS A 282 22.79 4.62 12.93
C LYS A 282 22.33 3.30 12.33
N GLU A 283 21.14 3.32 11.74
CA GLU A 283 20.57 2.17 11.03
C GLU A 283 21.10 2.15 9.60
N TYR A 284 21.54 0.98 9.15
CA TYR A 284 21.91 0.68 7.79
C TYR A 284 21.06 -0.48 7.30
N GLU A 285 20.64 -0.41 6.04
CA GLU A 285 20.00 -1.53 5.37
C GLU A 285 21.01 -2.18 4.43
N SER A 286 21.21 -3.47 4.62
CA SER A 286 22.37 -4.18 4.12
C SER A 286 21.92 -5.42 3.38
N MET A 287 22.23 -5.49 2.09
CA MET A 287 22.05 -6.72 1.34
C MET A 287 23.10 -7.73 1.81
N ILE A 288 22.63 -8.85 2.37
CA ILE A 288 23.53 -9.95 2.77
C ILE A 288 23.52 -11.08 1.76
N TYR A 289 22.37 -11.32 1.12
CA TYR A 289 22.20 -12.39 0.16
C TYR A 289 21.27 -11.97 -0.98
N SER A 290 21.36 -12.67 -2.10
CA SER A 290 20.31 -12.73 -3.11
C SER A 290 19.86 -14.18 -3.25
N ILE A 291 18.57 -14.42 -3.07
CA ILE A 291 17.96 -15.75 -3.18
C ILE A 291 17.32 -15.85 -4.56
N ALA A 292 17.58 -16.96 -5.25
CA ALA A 292 16.97 -17.27 -6.53
C ALA A 292 16.25 -18.61 -6.51
N LEU A 293 15.08 -18.63 -7.15
CA LEU A 293 14.30 -19.82 -7.45
C LEU A 293 14.28 -20.02 -8.96
N VAL A 294 14.69 -21.20 -9.41
CA VAL A 294 14.83 -21.53 -10.83
C VAL A 294 13.91 -22.68 -11.18
N LEU A 295 13.06 -22.49 -12.19
CA LEU A 295 12.03 -23.43 -12.63
C LEU A 295 12.16 -23.70 -14.13
N PRO A 296 11.97 -24.95 -14.60
CA PRO A 296 11.83 -25.21 -16.03
C PRO A 296 10.66 -24.42 -16.64
N ALA A 297 10.86 -23.84 -17.83
CA ALA A 297 9.78 -23.15 -18.54
C ALA A 297 8.63 -24.07 -18.96
N SER A 298 8.89 -25.37 -19.05
CA SER A 298 7.89 -26.41 -19.30
C SER A 298 7.04 -26.77 -18.08
N SER A 299 7.29 -26.16 -16.91
CA SER A 299 6.54 -26.49 -15.69
C SER A 299 5.07 -26.07 -15.79
N THR A 300 4.18 -26.88 -15.21
CA THR A 300 2.72 -26.62 -15.13
C THR A 300 2.37 -25.30 -14.45
N PHE A 301 3.33 -24.69 -13.77
CA PHE A 301 3.19 -23.39 -13.13
C PHE A 301 2.93 -22.27 -14.15
N GLN A 302 3.63 -22.26 -15.29
CA GLN A 302 3.39 -21.24 -16.32
C GLN A 302 2.01 -21.37 -16.94
N GLN A 303 1.57 -22.60 -17.20
CA GLN A 303 0.19 -22.84 -17.66
C GLN A 303 -0.85 -22.34 -16.66
N SER A 304 -0.54 -22.37 -15.37
CA SER A 304 -1.41 -21.85 -14.32
C SER A 304 -1.41 -20.32 -14.28
N ILE A 305 -0.24 -19.67 -14.43
CA ILE A 305 -0.13 -18.21 -14.53
C ILE A 305 -0.84 -17.69 -15.78
N ASP A 306 -0.56 -18.26 -16.95
CA ASP A 306 -1.18 -17.84 -18.21
C ASP A 306 -2.71 -18.03 -18.19
N SER A 307 -3.19 -19.08 -17.51
CA SER A 307 -4.62 -19.28 -17.27
C SER A 307 -5.18 -18.20 -16.36
N LEU A 308 -4.47 -17.85 -15.29
CA LEU A 308 -4.91 -16.84 -14.32
C LEU A 308 -4.92 -15.44 -14.92
N GLU A 309 -3.91 -15.06 -15.72
CA GLU A 309 -3.90 -13.79 -16.46
C GLU A 309 -5.06 -13.71 -17.45
N ARG A 310 -5.33 -14.81 -18.18
CA ARG A 310 -6.45 -14.89 -19.11
C ARG A 310 -7.79 -14.74 -18.39
N ASP A 311 -7.96 -15.41 -17.26
CA ASP A 311 -9.18 -15.34 -16.45
C ASP A 311 -9.39 -13.93 -15.86
N LEU A 312 -8.31 -13.25 -15.45
CA LEU A 312 -8.35 -11.86 -15.02
C LEU A 312 -8.78 -10.92 -16.15
N ILE A 313 -8.22 -11.08 -17.36
CA ILE A 313 -8.59 -10.28 -18.54
C ILE A 313 -10.07 -10.49 -18.89
N ILE A 314 -10.55 -11.73 -18.91
CA ILE A 314 -11.96 -12.04 -19.20
C ILE A 314 -12.87 -11.43 -18.13
N THR A 315 -12.52 -11.57 -16.85
CA THR A 315 -13.32 -11.02 -15.75
C THR A 315 -13.40 -9.49 -15.82
N MET A 316 -12.28 -8.82 -16.12
CA MET A 316 -12.25 -7.37 -16.30
C MET A 316 -13.11 -6.93 -17.49
N ALA A 317 -13.04 -7.65 -18.62
CA ALA A 317 -13.86 -7.35 -19.79
C ALA A 317 -15.37 -7.48 -19.51
N VAL A 318 -15.76 -8.53 -18.78
CA VAL A 318 -17.16 -8.75 -18.35
C VAL A 318 -17.62 -7.63 -17.41
N LEU A 319 -16.79 -7.23 -16.44
CA LEU A 319 -17.11 -6.15 -15.50
C LEU A 319 -17.34 -4.82 -16.23
N VAL A 320 -16.46 -4.48 -17.19
CA VAL A 320 -16.59 -3.26 -18.00
C VAL A 320 -17.88 -3.29 -18.82
N ALA A 321 -18.22 -4.43 -19.43
CA ALA A 321 -19.46 -4.58 -20.18
C ALA A 321 -20.70 -4.37 -19.30
N LEU A 322 -20.71 -4.93 -18.08
CA LEU A 322 -21.80 -4.74 -17.11
C LEU A 322 -21.94 -3.28 -16.67
N ILE A 323 -20.83 -2.57 -16.45
CA ILE A 323 -20.84 -1.15 -16.11
C ILE A 323 -21.45 -0.33 -17.25
N VAL A 324 -21.06 -0.59 -18.50
CA VAL A 324 -21.60 0.10 -19.68
C VAL A 324 -23.11 -0.14 -19.83
N VAL A 325 -23.57 -1.39 -19.70
CA VAL A 325 -25.00 -1.73 -19.75
C VAL A 325 -25.77 -1.07 -18.60
N GLY A 326 -25.19 -1.06 -17.39
CA GLY A 326 -25.76 -0.39 -16.23
C GLY A 326 -25.93 1.11 -16.45
N MET A 327 -24.89 1.80 -16.96
CA MET A 327 -24.94 3.23 -17.28
C MET A 327 -25.98 3.53 -18.37
N ALA A 328 -26.02 2.74 -19.45
CA ALA A 328 -27.01 2.90 -20.51
C ALA A 328 -28.45 2.74 -19.99
N SER A 329 -28.67 1.77 -19.10
CA SER A 329 -29.97 1.54 -18.47
C SER A 329 -30.40 2.71 -17.59
N ILE A 330 -29.49 3.21 -16.74
CA ILE A 330 -29.76 4.38 -15.88
C ILE A 330 -30.08 5.62 -16.74
N ALA A 331 -29.29 5.87 -17.79
CA ALA A 331 -29.52 6.98 -18.70
C ALA A 331 -30.90 6.88 -19.39
N TYR A 332 -31.28 5.68 -19.84
CA TYR A 332 -32.60 5.43 -20.42
C TYR A 332 -33.74 5.73 -19.42
N PHE A 333 -33.62 5.24 -18.18
CA PHE A 333 -34.61 5.52 -17.13
C PHE A 333 -34.73 7.00 -16.82
N LEU A 334 -33.62 7.72 -16.73
CA LEU A 334 -33.62 9.17 -16.48
C LEU A 334 -34.32 9.93 -17.60
N VAL A 335 -34.03 9.62 -18.86
CA VAL A 335 -34.71 10.23 -20.02
C VAL A 335 -36.21 9.94 -19.98
N HIS A 336 -36.59 8.70 -19.66
CA HIS A 336 -37.99 8.30 -19.59
C HIS A 336 -38.75 9.01 -18.45
N ILE A 337 -38.17 9.07 -17.25
CA ILE A 337 -38.75 9.78 -16.10
C ILE A 337 -38.88 11.27 -16.39
N ASN A 338 -37.85 11.89 -16.97
CA ASN A 338 -37.89 13.29 -17.36
C ASN A 338 -39.03 13.55 -18.36
N GLY A 339 -39.22 12.70 -19.36
CA GLY A 339 -40.36 12.79 -20.28
C GLY A 339 -41.71 12.67 -19.56
N MET A 340 -41.84 11.75 -18.61
CA MET A 340 -43.09 11.56 -17.84
C MET A 340 -43.44 12.72 -16.91
N VAL A 341 -42.47 13.50 -16.46
CA VAL A 341 -42.67 14.61 -15.52
C VAL A 341 -42.71 15.97 -16.21
N ILE A 342 -41.77 16.23 -17.13
CA ILE A 342 -41.63 17.53 -17.78
C ILE A 342 -42.83 17.78 -18.70
N THR A 343 -43.19 16.82 -19.56
CA THR A 343 -44.27 17.04 -20.53
C THR A 343 -45.59 17.43 -19.88
N PRO A 344 -46.09 16.76 -18.82
CA PRO A 344 -47.33 17.17 -18.17
C PRO A 344 -47.27 18.54 -17.48
N ILE A 345 -46.12 18.90 -16.91
CA ILE A 345 -45.92 20.20 -16.26
C ILE A 345 -45.89 21.31 -17.32
N SER A 346 -45.18 21.10 -18.43
CA SER A 346 -45.17 22.03 -19.56
C SER A 346 -46.58 22.22 -20.13
N CYS A 347 -47.36 21.15 -20.32
CA CYS A 347 -48.76 21.29 -20.75
C CYS A 347 -49.61 22.07 -19.74
N LEU A 348 -49.43 21.86 -18.43
CA LEU A 348 -50.14 22.63 -17.41
C LEU A 348 -49.76 24.12 -17.45
N LEU A 349 -48.49 24.44 -17.67
CA LEU A 349 -48.01 25.82 -17.79
C LEU A 349 -48.58 26.50 -19.04
N GLU A 350 -48.57 25.83 -20.19
CA GLU A 350 -49.18 26.34 -21.42
C GLU A 350 -50.66 26.67 -21.23
N GLU A 351 -51.40 25.81 -20.53
CA GLU A 351 -52.80 26.06 -20.22
C GLU A 351 -53.02 27.24 -19.26
N ILE A 352 -52.16 27.38 -18.25
CA ILE A 352 -52.17 28.56 -17.36
C ILE A 352 -51.90 29.83 -18.16
N GLU A 353 -50.94 29.81 -19.09
CA GLU A 353 -50.65 30.95 -19.96
C GLU A 353 -51.84 31.32 -20.85
N LYS A 354 -52.52 30.33 -21.46
CA LYS A 354 -53.74 30.56 -22.25
C LYS A 354 -54.83 31.23 -21.44
N ILE A 355 -55.06 30.76 -20.20
CA ILE A 355 -56.04 31.37 -19.28
C ILE A 355 -55.67 32.83 -18.99
N ASN A 356 -54.39 33.12 -18.73
CA ASN A 356 -53.93 34.47 -18.41
C ASN A 356 -54.03 35.44 -19.61
N ARG A 357 -53.91 34.94 -20.84
CA ARG A 357 -54.06 35.77 -22.05
C ARG A 357 -55.51 36.07 -22.42
N CYS A 358 -56.50 35.54 -21.69
CA CYS A 358 -57.92 35.62 -22.03
C CYS A 358 -58.23 35.16 -23.47
N GLU A 359 -57.40 34.29 -24.05
CA GLU A 359 -57.51 33.89 -25.47
C GLU A 359 -58.65 32.90 -25.72
N ASP A 360 -59.33 32.39 -24.68
CA ASP A 360 -60.31 31.32 -24.85
C ASP A 360 -61.53 31.46 -23.92
N HIS A 361 -62.61 32.05 -24.45
CA HIS A 361 -63.89 32.18 -23.77
C HIS A 361 -64.69 30.85 -23.74
N ASP A 362 -64.33 29.87 -24.58
CA ASP A 362 -65.02 28.58 -24.73
C ASP A 362 -64.17 27.37 -24.32
N ALA A 363 -63.13 27.57 -23.50
CA ALA A 363 -62.30 26.54 -22.88
C ALA A 363 -63.04 25.67 -21.83
N SER A 364 -64.23 25.19 -22.19
CA SER A 364 -65.01 24.16 -21.50
C SER A 364 -64.76 22.77 -22.10
N SER A 365 -64.03 22.68 -23.22
CA SER A 365 -63.46 21.43 -23.71
C SER A 365 -62.53 20.89 -22.63
N GLY A 366 -62.96 19.82 -21.96
CA GLY A 366 -62.35 19.31 -20.75
C GLY A 366 -60.83 19.21 -20.86
N PHE A 367 -60.16 19.68 -19.82
CA PHE A 367 -58.73 19.52 -19.64
C PHE A 367 -58.43 18.01 -19.57
N VAL A 368 -57.98 17.39 -20.67
CA VAL A 368 -57.64 15.95 -20.70
C VAL A 368 -56.13 15.77 -20.77
N LEU A 369 -55.51 15.67 -19.59
CA LEU A 369 -54.13 15.25 -19.48
C LEU A 369 -54.02 13.74 -19.76
N LYS A 370 -53.66 13.36 -21.00
CA LYS A 370 -53.58 11.95 -21.43
C LYS A 370 -52.45 11.17 -20.72
N VAL A 371 -51.37 11.84 -20.35
CA VAL A 371 -50.14 11.22 -19.82
C VAL A 371 -49.68 11.98 -18.58
N GLY A 372 -49.24 11.25 -17.55
CA GLY A 372 -48.71 11.83 -16.31
C GLY A 372 -48.89 10.89 -15.13
N SER A 373 -48.05 11.07 -14.11
CA SER A 373 -48.16 10.32 -12.84
C SER A 373 -49.50 10.59 -12.16
N ARG A 374 -49.87 9.73 -11.19
CA ARG A 374 -51.11 9.90 -10.42
C ARG A 374 -51.15 11.24 -9.71
N GLU A 375 -50.01 11.68 -9.20
CA GLU A 375 -49.82 12.93 -8.47
C GLU A 375 -50.03 14.12 -9.41
N ILE A 376 -49.39 14.13 -10.58
CA ILE A 376 -49.56 15.20 -11.58
C ILE A 376 -51.03 15.26 -12.05
N LYS A 377 -51.66 14.10 -12.30
CA LYS A 377 -53.09 14.04 -12.64
C LYS A 377 -53.98 14.61 -11.53
N ASN A 378 -53.63 14.41 -10.26
CA ASN A 378 -54.37 15.00 -9.14
C ASN A 378 -54.19 16.51 -9.08
N VAL A 379 -52.96 17.01 -9.21
CA VAL A 379 -52.67 18.46 -9.28
C VAL A 379 -53.48 19.11 -10.39
N TYR A 380 -53.50 18.48 -11.56
CA TYR A 380 -54.24 18.94 -12.72
C TYR A 380 -55.76 18.99 -12.49
N LYS A 381 -56.35 17.93 -11.92
CA LYS A 381 -57.77 17.90 -11.56
C LYS A 381 -58.14 18.97 -10.53
N THR A 382 -57.28 19.19 -9.54
CA THR A 382 -57.49 20.26 -8.55
C THR A 382 -57.46 21.63 -9.20
N PHE A 383 -56.51 21.87 -10.11
CA PHE A 383 -56.42 23.11 -10.86
C PHE A 383 -57.65 23.33 -11.77
N GLU A 384 -58.07 22.30 -12.52
CA GLU A 384 -59.26 22.34 -13.35
C GLU A 384 -60.52 22.67 -12.51
N LEU A 385 -60.70 22.00 -11.37
CA LEU A 385 -61.82 22.27 -10.48
C LEU A 385 -61.80 23.72 -9.99
N LEU A 386 -60.62 24.24 -9.61
CA LEU A 386 -60.48 25.62 -9.16
C LEU A 386 -60.89 26.62 -10.25
N VAL A 387 -60.40 26.43 -11.48
CA VAL A 387 -60.74 27.27 -12.64
C VAL A 387 -62.25 27.23 -12.89
N LYS A 388 -62.87 26.04 -12.86
CA LYS A 388 -64.32 25.88 -13.04
C LYS A 388 -65.12 26.61 -11.97
N VAL A 389 -64.75 26.48 -10.69
CA VAL A 389 -65.45 27.15 -9.59
C VAL A 389 -65.32 28.67 -9.70
N VAL A 390 -64.13 29.19 -10.00
CA VAL A 390 -63.92 30.65 -10.17
C VAL A 390 -64.72 31.18 -11.37
N ARG A 391 -64.71 30.48 -12.52
CA ARG A 391 -65.52 30.84 -13.69
C ARG A 391 -67.02 30.84 -13.36
N HIS A 392 -67.51 29.80 -12.68
CA HIS A 392 -68.91 29.70 -12.29
C HIS A 392 -69.30 30.82 -11.31
N ALA A 393 -68.43 31.14 -10.34
CA ALA A 393 -68.64 32.22 -9.38
C ALA A 393 -68.71 33.59 -10.08
N ASN A 394 -67.81 33.86 -11.02
CA ASN A 394 -67.82 35.08 -11.83
C ASN A 394 -69.08 35.16 -12.72
N GLY A 395 -69.43 34.08 -13.41
CA GLY A 395 -70.65 34.02 -14.22
C GLY A 395 -71.90 34.31 -13.39
N ALA A 396 -72.05 33.66 -12.23
CA ALA A 396 -73.16 33.91 -11.31
C ALA A 396 -73.19 35.36 -10.80
N TYR A 397 -72.03 35.96 -10.52
CA TYR A 397 -71.93 37.35 -10.10
C TYR A 397 -72.44 38.31 -11.19
N PHE A 398 -71.97 38.14 -12.43
CA PHE A 398 -72.37 39.00 -13.54
C PHE A 398 -73.81 38.79 -14.01
N SER A 399 -74.39 37.59 -13.81
CA SER A 399 -75.81 37.32 -14.07
C SER A 399 -76.75 37.80 -12.94
N GLY A 400 -76.22 38.40 -11.86
CA GLY A 400 -77.02 38.89 -10.73
C GLY A 400 -77.46 37.78 -9.75
N HIS A 401 -77.01 36.54 -9.92
CA HIS A 401 -77.25 35.44 -8.99
C HIS A 401 -76.28 35.49 -7.79
N LEU A 402 -76.37 36.57 -7.03
CA LEU A 402 -75.39 36.92 -5.99
C LEU A 402 -75.24 35.85 -4.91
N GLN A 403 -76.31 35.14 -4.56
CA GLN A 403 -76.26 34.05 -3.57
C GLN A 403 -75.38 32.89 -4.02
N VAL A 404 -75.48 32.51 -5.29
CA VAL A 404 -74.68 31.43 -5.89
C VAL A 404 -73.21 31.87 -5.97
N ALA A 405 -72.96 33.11 -6.40
CA ALA A 405 -71.62 33.69 -6.43
C ALA A 405 -70.98 33.72 -5.05
N TYR A 406 -71.71 34.19 -4.03
CA TYR A 406 -71.21 34.25 -2.65
C TYR A 406 -70.83 32.87 -2.11
N LYS A 407 -71.71 31.87 -2.27
CA LYS A 407 -71.41 30.50 -1.82
C LYS A 407 -70.17 29.94 -2.53
N ALA A 408 -70.10 30.10 -3.86
CA ALA A 408 -68.97 29.62 -4.64
C ALA A 408 -67.64 30.27 -4.21
N PHE A 409 -67.61 31.59 -3.96
CA PHE A 409 -66.40 32.25 -3.48
C PHE A 409 -66.03 31.92 -2.03
N VAL A 410 -67.00 31.60 -1.15
CA VAL A 410 -66.71 31.09 0.19
C VAL A 410 -66.02 29.73 0.12
N ASP A 411 -66.48 28.85 -0.76
CA ASP A 411 -65.87 27.53 -0.99
C ASP A 411 -64.44 27.68 -1.56
N VAL A 412 -64.24 28.61 -2.51
CA VAL A 412 -62.89 28.96 -3.03
C VAL A 412 -61.98 29.50 -1.93
N LEU A 413 -62.48 30.41 -1.10
CA LEU A 413 -61.71 30.96 0.02
C LEU A 413 -61.31 29.86 1.02
N SER A 414 -62.22 28.93 1.31
CA SER A 414 -61.94 27.78 2.18
C SER A 414 -60.83 26.89 1.60
N ALA A 415 -60.90 26.59 0.30
CA ALA A 415 -59.87 25.83 -0.41
C ALA A 415 -58.50 26.55 -0.35
N PHE A 416 -58.46 27.86 -0.60
CA PHE A 416 -57.21 28.63 -0.52
C PHE A 416 -56.64 28.73 0.89
N LYS A 417 -57.48 28.78 1.92
CA LYS A 417 -57.04 28.70 3.33
C LYS A 417 -56.41 27.35 3.64
N HIS A 418 -57.00 26.26 3.14
CA HIS A 418 -56.42 24.92 3.33
C HIS A 418 -55.05 24.78 2.65
N LEU A 419 -54.89 25.39 1.47
CA LEU A 419 -53.61 25.44 0.74
C LEU A 419 -52.60 26.46 1.31
N LYS A 420 -52.97 27.24 2.33
CA LYS A 420 -52.14 28.30 2.92
C LYS A 420 -51.58 29.31 1.90
N ASN A 421 -52.28 29.54 0.78
CA ASN A 421 -51.84 30.48 -0.24
C ASN A 421 -52.36 31.90 0.06
N LYS A 422 -51.57 32.70 0.79
CA LYS A 422 -51.94 34.06 1.24
C LYS A 422 -52.43 34.96 0.10
N LYS A 423 -51.75 34.94 -1.06
CA LYS A 423 -52.13 35.74 -2.24
C LYS A 423 -53.51 35.35 -2.77
N ALA A 424 -53.78 34.05 -2.92
CA ALA A 424 -55.07 33.55 -3.39
C ALA A 424 -56.20 33.81 -2.37
N ILE A 425 -55.91 33.69 -1.07
CA ILE A 425 -56.84 34.07 0.02
C ILE A 425 -57.20 35.56 -0.08
N GLY A 426 -56.22 36.43 -0.35
CA GLY A 426 -56.44 37.86 -0.56
C GLY A 426 -57.35 38.14 -1.75
N VAL A 427 -57.09 37.53 -2.91
CA VAL A 427 -57.92 37.68 -4.12
C VAL A 427 -59.36 37.19 -3.89
N ALA A 428 -59.53 36.01 -3.30
CA ALA A 428 -60.86 35.48 -3.00
C ALA A 428 -61.62 36.35 -1.98
N SER A 429 -60.92 36.88 -0.97
CA SER A 429 -61.51 37.80 0.01
C SER A 429 -61.93 39.12 -0.67
N ASN A 430 -61.13 39.67 -1.58
CA ASN A 430 -61.49 40.87 -2.34
C ASN A 430 -62.75 40.63 -3.19
N ASN A 431 -62.83 39.50 -3.88
CA ASN A 431 -63.99 39.12 -4.69
C ASN A 431 -65.25 38.93 -3.82
N LEU A 432 -65.13 38.32 -2.64
CA LEU A 432 -66.23 38.24 -1.68
C LEU A 432 -66.70 39.62 -1.20
N GLY A 433 -65.77 40.54 -0.98
CA GLY A 433 -66.10 41.94 -0.67
C GLY A 433 -66.93 42.59 -1.78
N ASN A 434 -66.55 42.38 -3.04
CA ASN A 434 -67.32 42.88 -4.20
C ASN A 434 -68.72 42.27 -4.28
N VAL A 435 -68.85 40.96 -4.06
CA VAL A 435 -70.16 40.28 -4.01
C VAL A 435 -71.04 40.86 -2.90
N MET A 436 -70.50 41.09 -1.70
CA MET A 436 -71.24 41.71 -0.59
C MET A 436 -71.69 43.12 -0.91
N CYS A 437 -70.83 43.92 -1.56
CA CYS A 437 -71.18 45.26 -2.01
C CYS A 437 -72.32 45.23 -3.04
N ALA A 438 -72.27 44.29 -3.99
CA ALA A 438 -73.35 44.08 -4.94
C ALA A 438 -74.66 43.68 -4.25
N MET A 439 -74.62 42.74 -3.28
CA MET A 439 -75.80 42.34 -2.50
C MET A 439 -76.42 43.53 -1.77
N TYR A 440 -75.59 44.35 -1.12
CA TYR A 440 -76.06 45.56 -0.43
C TYR A 440 -76.77 46.53 -1.37
N ARG A 441 -76.19 46.77 -2.56
CA ARG A 441 -76.80 47.62 -3.59
C ARG A 441 -78.13 47.05 -4.06
N THR A 442 -78.20 45.75 -4.32
CA THR A 442 -79.45 45.08 -4.70
C THR A 442 -80.54 45.26 -3.64
N MET A 443 -80.22 45.08 -2.35
CA MET A 443 -81.17 45.30 -1.25
C MET A 443 -81.71 46.73 -1.20
N LEU A 444 -80.85 47.73 -1.48
CA LEU A 444 -81.28 49.13 -1.55
C LEU A 444 -82.29 49.36 -2.69
N THR A 445 -82.11 48.67 -3.81
CA THR A 445 -82.97 48.82 -4.99
C THR A 445 -84.28 48.06 -4.87
N THR A 446 -84.26 46.83 -4.35
CA THR A 446 -85.45 45.97 -4.25
C THR A 446 -86.28 46.25 -3.00
N GLY A 447 -85.68 46.84 -1.96
CA GLY A 447 -86.33 47.04 -0.66
C GLY A 447 -86.35 45.78 0.22
N ASP A 448 -85.61 44.73 -0.16
CA ASP A 448 -85.54 43.50 0.62
C ASP A 448 -84.79 43.70 1.94
N ASP A 449 -85.36 43.21 3.06
CA ASP A 449 -84.74 43.27 4.38
C ASP A 449 -83.60 42.26 4.57
N MET A 450 -83.55 41.20 3.73
CA MET A 450 -82.55 40.13 3.79
C MET A 450 -82.17 39.59 2.41
N ILE A 451 -80.88 39.30 2.19
CA ILE A 451 -80.36 38.52 1.06
C ILE A 451 -79.44 37.43 1.62
N CYS A 452 -79.58 36.18 1.15
CA CYS A 452 -78.83 35.02 1.65
C CYS A 452 -78.96 34.79 3.18
N GLY A 453 -80.11 35.12 3.75
CA GLY A 453 -80.34 35.05 5.20
C GLY A 453 -79.54 36.06 6.02
N MET A 454 -78.89 37.05 5.38
CA MET A 454 -78.14 38.10 6.04
C MET A 454 -78.90 39.43 5.96
N LYS A 455 -78.93 40.16 7.07
CA LYS A 455 -79.48 41.52 7.13
C LYS A 455 -78.49 42.53 6.54
N LYS A 456 -79.00 43.69 6.15
CA LYS A 456 -78.20 44.81 5.60
C LYS A 456 -76.95 45.14 6.43
N LYS A 457 -77.08 45.20 7.77
CA LYS A 457 -75.97 45.47 8.70
C LYS A 457 -74.90 44.37 8.68
N GLU A 458 -75.30 43.12 8.54
CA GLU A 458 -74.39 41.96 8.51
C GLU A 458 -73.62 41.88 7.20
N ILE A 459 -74.27 42.22 6.07
CA ILE A 459 -73.62 42.28 4.75
C ILE A 459 -72.54 43.37 4.73
N ILE A 460 -72.82 44.56 5.27
CA ILE A 460 -71.80 45.62 5.40
C ILE A 460 -70.64 45.13 6.25
N SER A 461 -70.93 44.60 7.45
CA SER A 461 -69.89 44.17 8.38
C SER A 461 -69.00 43.08 7.80
N LYS A 462 -69.58 42.04 7.17
CA LYS A 462 -68.81 40.97 6.52
C LYS A 462 -68.07 41.46 5.29
N GLY A 463 -68.70 42.29 4.45
CA GLY A 463 -68.06 42.88 3.28
C GLY A 463 -66.81 43.69 3.63
N THR A 464 -66.91 44.55 4.65
CA THR A 464 -65.76 45.31 5.18
C THR A 464 -64.68 44.38 5.73
N ALA A 465 -65.05 43.33 6.46
CA ALA A 465 -64.09 42.36 6.97
C ALA A 465 -63.33 41.63 5.84
N TYR A 466 -64.02 41.26 4.75
CA TYR A 466 -63.40 40.62 3.60
C TYR A 466 -62.42 41.56 2.87
N PHE A 467 -62.77 42.83 2.67
CA PHE A 467 -61.85 43.81 2.09
C PHE A 467 -60.66 44.08 3.00
N LEU A 468 -60.87 44.27 4.30
CA LEU A 468 -59.79 44.49 5.26
C LEU A 468 -58.82 43.31 5.24
N HIS A 469 -59.34 42.07 5.25
CA HIS A 469 -58.51 40.88 5.16
C HIS A 469 -57.73 40.80 3.84
N ALA A 470 -58.33 41.21 2.72
CA ALA A 470 -57.64 41.26 1.43
C ALA A 470 -56.52 42.32 1.41
N ILE A 471 -56.76 43.49 2.02
CA ILE A 471 -55.79 44.59 2.12
C ILE A 471 -54.62 44.16 3.01
N THR A 472 -54.88 43.65 4.21
CA THR A 472 -53.83 43.19 5.13
C THR A 472 -52.95 42.14 4.48
N LEU A 473 -53.54 41.15 3.79
CA LEU A 473 -52.75 40.14 3.07
C LEU A 473 -51.99 40.70 1.86
N GLY A 474 -52.50 41.77 1.24
CA GLY A 474 -51.81 42.47 0.15
C GLY A 474 -50.66 43.35 0.61
N GLU A 475 -50.72 43.90 1.83
CA GLU A 475 -49.64 44.67 2.45
C GLU A 475 -48.53 43.76 3.00
N GLU A 476 -48.86 42.53 3.39
CA GLU A 476 -47.89 41.51 3.85
C GLU A 476 -47.10 40.82 2.73
N ALA A 477 -47.56 40.90 1.48
CA ALA A 477 -47.05 40.15 0.33
C ALA A 477 -46.20 41.02 -0.61
#